data_AF-A0A9W9X9R7-F1
#
_entry.id   AF-A0A9W9X9R7-F1
#
_cell.length_a   1.000
_cell.length_b   1.000
_cell.length_c   1.000
_cell.angle_alpha   90.00
_cell.angle_beta   90.00
_cell.angle_gamma   90.00
#
_symmetry.space_group_name_H-M   'P 1'
#
loop_
_entity.id
_entity.type
_entity.pdbx_description
1 polymer ?
#
loop_
_entity_poly.entity_id
_entity_poly.type
_entity_poly.pdbx_seq_one_letter_code
_entity_poly.pdbx_strand_id
1 'polypeptide(L)'
;MGAKDRNHEDLKFSYLAVQRGVDIRQDQAIRQGPEATDAAFEGFEDPEESDISNKPAFHALSLPRAIYPPMKRRGHVIFDLCTPAGKIERWTVPRSYSRQAYRDARKSRWGDLWALGAKTRVPRNLNLGDKHGEGKKERLARRAATKDSMREAEEEGDFENEGEEEEDEDYGVHDSDVPDVPVKKRGQHIPSWKKHNDKKKLRQAYNKRSVDE
;
A
#
# COMPACT_ATOMS: atom_id res chain seq x y z
N MET A 1 3.54 -57.90 49.02
CA MET A 1 3.74 -57.52 47.62
C MET A 1 2.38 -57.50 46.93
N GLY A 2 1.78 -56.34 46.66
CA GLY A 2 0.47 -56.31 46.02
C GLY A 2 -0.16 -54.93 45.92
N ALA A 3 0.47 -54.02 45.18
CA ALA A 3 -0.23 -52.83 44.66
C ALA A 3 -0.50 -53.06 43.17
N LYS A 4 -1.78 -53.17 42.78
CA LYS A 4 -2.24 -53.13 41.40
C LYS A 4 -2.55 -51.68 41.07
N ASP A 5 -1.52 -50.91 40.68
CA ASP A 5 -1.75 -49.57 40.16
C ASP A 5 -2.29 -49.69 38.73
N ARG A 6 -3.43 -49.05 38.44
CA ARG A 6 -4.05 -49.08 37.11
C ARG A 6 -3.70 -47.77 36.42
N ASN A 7 -2.75 -47.84 35.50
CA ASN A 7 -2.30 -46.75 34.65
C ASN A 7 -3.38 -46.33 33.64
N HIS A 8 -4.36 -45.55 34.09
CA HIS A 8 -5.32 -44.87 33.22
C HIS A 8 -5.33 -43.39 33.64
N GLU A 9 -4.98 -42.51 32.70
CA GLU A 9 -5.17 -41.08 32.85
C GLU A 9 -6.52 -40.69 32.25
N ASP A 10 -7.37 -40.05 33.06
CA ASP A 10 -8.60 -39.44 32.58
C ASP A 10 -8.28 -38.17 31.78
N LEU A 11 -8.11 -38.32 30.47
CA LEU A 11 -7.94 -37.20 29.55
C LEU A 11 -9.28 -36.49 29.34
N LYS A 12 -9.36 -35.22 29.78
CA LYS A 12 -10.53 -34.37 29.55
C LYS A 12 -10.43 -33.73 28.16
N PHE A 13 -11.28 -34.18 27.24
CA PHE A 13 -11.40 -33.56 25.91
C PHE A 13 -12.52 -32.51 25.89
N SER A 14 -12.31 -31.45 25.11
CA SER A 14 -13.38 -30.53 24.71
C SER A 14 -13.47 -30.55 23.18
N TYR A 15 -14.69 -30.60 22.66
CA TYR A 15 -14.96 -30.67 21.23
C TYR A 15 -15.65 -29.39 20.77
N LEU A 16 -15.24 -28.89 19.61
CA LEU A 16 -15.89 -27.78 18.91
C LEU A 16 -16.48 -28.35 17.61
N ALA A 17 -17.79 -28.50 17.56
CA ALA A 17 -18.50 -28.86 16.33
C ALA A 17 -18.94 -27.56 15.62
N VAL A 18 -18.48 -27.36 14.39
CA VAL A 18 -18.87 -26.20 13.56
C VAL A 18 -19.59 -26.72 12.33
N GLN A 19 -20.83 -26.31 12.14
CA GLN A 19 -21.59 -26.58 10.92
C GLN A 19 -21.38 -25.44 9.92
N ARG A 20 -21.10 -25.77 8.66
CA ARG A 20 -21.09 -24.78 7.57
C ARG A 20 -22.50 -24.20 7.41
N GLY A 21 -22.63 -22.88 7.44
CA GLY A 21 -23.91 -22.22 7.13
C GLY A 21 -24.33 -22.45 5.68
N VAL A 22 -25.64 -22.52 5.43
CA VAL A 22 -26.22 -22.53 4.08
C VAL A 22 -26.18 -21.09 3.54
N ASP A 23 -25.75 -20.93 2.30
CA ASP A 23 -25.62 -19.60 1.69
C ASP A 23 -26.98 -19.09 1.19
N ILE A 24 -27.67 -18.32 2.04
CA ILE A 24 -28.97 -17.71 1.73
C ILE A 24 -28.95 -16.80 0.48
N ARG A 25 -27.77 -16.39 0.01
CA ARG A 25 -27.63 -15.59 -1.22
C ARG A 25 -28.06 -16.37 -2.46
N GLN A 26 -27.86 -17.69 -2.46
CA GLN A 26 -28.27 -18.57 -3.55
C GLN A 26 -29.78 -18.79 -3.54
N ASP A 27 -30.36 -19.01 -2.36
CA ASP A 27 -31.77 -19.33 -2.21
C ASP A 27 -32.69 -18.11 -2.43
N GLN A 28 -32.27 -16.93 -1.96
CA GLN A 28 -33.08 -15.70 -1.99
C GLN A 28 -32.71 -14.76 -3.14
N ALA A 29 -31.85 -15.19 -4.07
CA ALA A 29 -31.40 -14.40 -5.23
C ALA A 29 -30.99 -12.95 -4.85
N ILE A 30 -30.27 -12.78 -3.74
CA ILE A 30 -29.86 -11.47 -3.24
C ILE A 30 -28.91 -10.83 -4.24
N ARG A 31 -29.17 -9.58 -4.65
CA ARG A 31 -28.27 -8.86 -5.57
C ARG A 31 -26.88 -8.69 -4.94
N GLN A 32 -25.87 -9.20 -5.64
CA GLN A 32 -24.44 -9.14 -5.29
C GLN A 32 -23.66 -8.58 -6.48
N GLY A 33 -22.37 -8.31 -6.29
CA GLY A 33 -21.51 -7.85 -7.38
C GLY A 33 -21.31 -6.33 -7.45
N PRO A 34 -20.82 -5.83 -8.59
CA PRO A 34 -20.51 -4.41 -8.80
C PRO A 34 -21.75 -3.52 -8.64
N GLU A 35 -22.89 -3.91 -9.20
CA GLU A 35 -24.13 -3.13 -9.13
C GLU A 35 -24.58 -2.88 -7.68
N ALA A 36 -24.53 -3.92 -6.83
CA ALA A 36 -24.83 -3.79 -5.41
C ALA A 36 -23.82 -2.89 -4.68
N THR A 37 -22.56 -2.91 -5.13
CA THR A 37 -21.50 -2.05 -4.58
C THR A 37 -21.72 -0.59 -4.96
N ASP A 38 -22.12 -0.32 -6.19
CA ASP A 38 -22.42 1.02 -6.68
C ASP A 38 -23.65 1.60 -5.99
N ALA A 39 -24.72 0.81 -5.84
CA ALA A 39 -25.91 1.21 -5.08
C ALA A 39 -25.59 1.53 -3.60
N ALA A 40 -24.73 0.73 -2.96
CA ALA A 40 -24.30 1.01 -1.60
C ALA A 40 -23.35 2.21 -1.49
N PHE A 41 -22.63 2.55 -2.56
CA PHE A 41 -21.74 3.71 -2.63
C PHE A 41 -22.51 5.01 -2.80
N GLU A 42 -23.58 5.00 -3.60
CA GLU A 42 -24.56 6.09 -3.69
C GLU A 42 -25.25 6.31 -2.34
N GLY A 43 -25.60 5.21 -1.66
CA GLY A 43 -26.13 5.22 -0.31
C GLY A 43 -27.66 5.15 -0.27
N PHE A 44 -28.18 4.82 0.91
CA PHE A 44 -29.61 4.60 1.16
C PHE A 44 -30.20 5.66 2.13
N GLU A 45 -29.64 6.88 2.17
CA GLU A 45 -30.08 7.93 3.10
C GLU A 45 -31.51 8.41 2.82
N ASP A 46 -31.93 8.48 1.54
CA ASP A 46 -33.24 9.00 1.13
C ASP A 46 -34.09 7.93 0.43
N PRO A 47 -34.92 7.16 1.16
CA PRO A 47 -35.78 6.14 0.56
C PRO A 47 -37.03 6.72 -0.14
N GLU A 48 -37.37 7.99 0.09
CA GLU A 48 -38.65 8.58 -0.35
C GLU A 48 -38.66 9.13 -1.79
N GLU A 49 -37.50 9.32 -2.44
CA GLU A 49 -37.42 9.84 -3.83
C GLU A 49 -37.33 8.75 -4.92
N SER A 50 -37.20 7.47 -4.56
CA SER A 50 -37.09 6.39 -5.55
C SER A 50 -38.37 5.55 -5.60
N ASP A 51 -39.12 5.67 -6.69
CA ASP A 51 -40.36 4.95 -7.00
C ASP A 51 -40.45 3.52 -6.42
N ILE A 52 -41.46 3.32 -5.58
CA ILE A 52 -41.71 2.14 -4.74
C ILE A 52 -42.04 0.87 -5.56
N SER A 53 -42.13 0.94 -6.89
CA SER A 53 -42.61 -0.18 -7.72
C SER A 53 -41.55 -1.13 -8.27
N ASN A 54 -40.26 -0.77 -8.31
CA ASN A 54 -39.24 -1.60 -9.01
C ASN A 54 -37.90 -1.76 -8.27
N LYS A 55 -37.78 -1.29 -7.02
CA LYS A 55 -36.53 -1.47 -6.25
C LYS A 55 -36.48 -2.92 -5.72
N PRO A 56 -35.40 -3.68 -5.96
CA PRO A 56 -35.25 -5.00 -5.36
C PRO A 56 -35.32 -4.91 -3.84
N ALA A 57 -35.85 -5.95 -3.20
CA ALA A 57 -35.90 -6.03 -1.75
C ALA A 57 -34.52 -5.75 -1.14
N PHE A 58 -34.43 -4.68 -0.33
CA PHE A 58 -33.21 -4.33 0.37
C PHE A 58 -32.82 -5.49 1.30
N HIS A 59 -31.57 -5.93 1.22
CA HIS A 59 -31.07 -7.01 2.06
C HIS A 59 -29.73 -6.63 2.69
N ALA A 60 -29.53 -6.95 3.97
CA ALA A 60 -28.31 -6.58 4.70
C ALA A 60 -27.01 -7.14 4.06
N LEU A 61 -27.10 -8.26 3.34
CA LEU A 61 -25.96 -8.86 2.63
C LEU A 61 -25.55 -8.12 1.34
N SER A 62 -26.36 -7.20 0.82
CA SER A 62 -25.94 -6.33 -0.29
C SER A 62 -25.15 -5.12 0.20
N LEU A 63 -24.97 -4.95 1.51
CA LEU A 63 -24.20 -3.86 2.09
C LEU A 63 -22.72 -4.22 2.27
N PRO A 64 -21.81 -3.26 2.00
CA PRO A 64 -20.41 -3.38 2.38
C PRO A 64 -20.21 -3.57 3.89
N ARG A 65 -19.20 -4.36 4.27
CA ARG A 65 -18.85 -4.65 5.67
C ARG A 65 -17.49 -4.08 6.06
N ALA A 66 -17.38 -3.42 7.20
CA ALA A 66 -16.12 -2.89 7.70
C ALA A 66 -15.13 -4.01 8.09
N ILE A 67 -13.95 -4.03 7.47
CA ILE A 67 -12.89 -5.03 7.71
C ILE A 67 -11.89 -4.56 8.75
N TYR A 68 -11.74 -3.24 8.91
CA TYR A 68 -10.88 -2.64 9.92
C TYR A 68 -11.64 -1.57 10.71
N PRO A 69 -11.26 -1.31 11.97
CA PRO A 69 -11.76 -0.16 12.71
C PRO A 69 -11.56 1.14 11.90
N PRO A 70 -12.56 2.04 11.85
CA PRO A 70 -12.47 3.25 11.05
C PRO A 70 -11.36 4.19 11.55
N MET A 71 -10.58 4.74 10.62
CA MET A 71 -9.53 5.72 10.90
C MET A 71 -10.14 7.11 11.00
N LYS A 72 -10.23 7.60 12.24
CA LYS A 72 -10.84 8.89 12.56
C LYS A 72 -9.84 10.02 12.33
N ARG A 73 -10.12 10.89 11.36
CA ARG A 73 -9.34 12.11 11.10
C ARG A 73 -10.15 13.34 11.46
N ARG A 74 -9.54 14.52 11.33
CA ARG A 74 -10.25 15.79 11.53
C ARG A 74 -11.12 16.06 10.29
N GLY A 75 -12.44 16.06 10.49
CA GLY A 75 -13.41 16.40 9.45
C GLY A 75 -13.70 15.29 8.42
N HIS A 76 -13.06 14.13 8.50
CA HIS A 76 -13.41 12.95 7.70
C HIS A 76 -13.06 11.66 8.44
N VAL A 77 -13.70 10.57 8.00
CA VAL A 77 -13.43 9.21 8.47
C VAL A 77 -13.07 8.37 7.26
N ILE A 78 -12.06 7.54 7.41
CA ILE A 78 -11.63 6.59 6.38
C ILE A 78 -11.94 5.20 6.92
N PHE A 79 -12.63 4.39 6.14
CA PHE A 79 -12.91 3.00 6.50
C PHE A 79 -12.62 2.07 5.33
N ASP A 80 -12.18 0.88 5.67
CA ASP A 80 -11.84 -0.18 4.72
C ASP A 80 -12.98 -1.20 4.76
N LEU A 81 -13.65 -1.36 3.62
CA LEU A 81 -14.86 -2.16 3.47
C LEU A 81 -14.62 -3.35 2.54
N CYS A 82 -15.28 -4.47 2.86
CA CYS A 82 -15.50 -5.58 1.96
C CYS A 82 -16.82 -5.33 1.24
N THR A 83 -16.78 -5.12 -0.06
CA THR A 83 -17.97 -4.84 -0.87
C THR A 83 -18.67 -6.14 -1.28
N PRO A 84 -19.97 -6.11 -1.63
CA PRO A 84 -20.68 -7.28 -2.15
C PRO A 84 -20.11 -7.77 -3.50
N ALA A 85 -19.24 -6.99 -4.16
CA ALA A 85 -18.42 -7.45 -5.28
C ALA A 85 -17.23 -8.35 -4.89
N GLY A 86 -17.01 -8.59 -3.59
CA GLY A 86 -15.86 -9.36 -3.10
C GLY A 86 -14.53 -8.61 -3.19
N LYS A 87 -14.57 -7.28 -3.35
CA LYS A 87 -13.38 -6.42 -3.40
C LYS A 87 -13.23 -5.67 -2.10
N ILE A 88 -11.99 -5.28 -1.81
CA ILE A 88 -11.68 -4.47 -0.65
C ILE A 88 -11.42 -3.06 -1.12
N GLU A 89 -12.21 -2.14 -0.57
CA GLU A 89 -12.20 -0.74 -0.96
C GLU A 89 -12.02 0.13 0.28
N ARG A 90 -11.30 1.23 0.10
CA ARG A 90 -11.13 2.28 1.09
C ARG A 90 -12.07 3.42 0.74
N TRP A 91 -13.03 3.68 1.62
CA TRP A 91 -14.02 4.74 1.45
C TRP A 91 -13.70 5.89 2.40
N THR A 92 -13.90 7.13 1.93
CA THR A 92 -13.70 8.34 2.73
C THR A 92 -15.02 9.10 2.87
N VAL A 93 -15.47 9.26 4.10
CA VAL A 93 -16.66 10.05 4.46
C VAL A 93 -16.25 11.34 5.15
N PRO A 94 -16.24 12.47 4.42
CA PRO A 94 -16.06 13.78 5.02
C PRO A 94 -17.33 14.27 5.70
N ARG A 95 -17.18 15.17 6.67
CA ARG A 95 -18.30 15.85 7.35
C ARG A 95 -19.17 16.67 6.40
N SER A 96 -18.59 17.14 5.29
CA SER A 96 -19.29 17.88 4.24
C SER A 96 -20.07 17.00 3.26
N TYR A 97 -19.87 15.68 3.28
CA TYR A 97 -20.66 14.76 2.45
C TYR A 97 -22.04 14.57 3.06
N SER A 98 -22.11 14.00 4.27
CA SER A 98 -23.35 13.91 5.04
C SER A 98 -23.03 14.01 6.52
N ARG A 99 -23.85 14.79 7.25
CA ARG A 99 -23.73 14.95 8.71
C ARG A 99 -24.10 13.66 9.44
N GLN A 100 -24.98 12.85 8.87
CA GLN A 100 -25.41 11.58 9.43
C GLN A 100 -24.34 10.53 9.16
N ALA A 101 -23.99 10.30 7.88
CA ALA A 101 -22.86 9.45 7.50
C ALA A 101 -21.58 9.75 8.31
N TYR A 102 -21.21 11.02 8.48
CA TYR A 102 -20.00 11.33 9.26
C TYR A 102 -20.10 10.95 10.75
N ARG A 103 -21.27 11.15 11.38
CA ARG A 103 -21.47 10.78 12.80
C ARG A 103 -21.47 9.27 12.97
N ASP A 104 -22.11 8.56 12.05
CA ASP A 104 -22.25 7.10 12.11
C ASP A 104 -20.92 6.43 11.78
N ALA A 105 -20.20 6.89 10.75
CA ALA A 105 -18.85 6.42 10.43
C ALA A 105 -17.86 6.53 11.60
N ARG A 106 -17.98 7.58 12.44
CA ARG A 106 -17.13 7.73 13.64
C ARG A 106 -17.50 6.75 14.75
N LYS A 107 -18.72 6.24 14.77
CA LYS A 107 -19.24 5.27 15.75
C LYS A 107 -19.11 3.84 15.27
N SER A 108 -18.92 3.61 13.96
CA SER A 108 -18.74 2.29 13.38
C SER A 108 -17.55 1.54 13.99
N ARG A 109 -17.68 0.22 14.04
CA ARG A 109 -16.70 -0.75 14.52
C ARG A 109 -16.38 -1.76 13.41
N TRP A 110 -15.38 -2.59 13.70
CA TRP A 110 -15.08 -3.73 12.84
C TRP A 110 -16.30 -4.65 12.75
N GLY A 111 -16.63 -5.09 11.53
CA GLY A 111 -17.74 -6.00 11.25
C GLY A 111 -19.07 -5.31 10.96
N ASP A 112 -19.18 -3.99 11.17
CA ASP A 112 -20.42 -3.25 10.91
C ASP A 112 -20.73 -3.18 9.41
N LEU A 113 -22.02 -3.15 9.08
CA LEU A 113 -22.52 -2.91 7.72
C LEU A 113 -22.61 -1.41 7.45
N TRP A 114 -22.32 -1.00 6.22
CA TRP A 114 -22.29 0.40 5.81
C TRP A 114 -23.25 0.67 4.65
N ALA A 115 -24.22 1.57 4.86
CA ALA A 115 -25.29 1.85 3.89
C ALA A 115 -25.37 3.33 3.44
N LEU A 116 -24.59 4.22 4.04
CA LEU A 116 -24.74 5.68 3.85
C LEU A 116 -23.86 6.23 2.74
N GLY A 117 -23.25 5.36 1.92
CA GLY A 117 -22.36 5.78 0.85
C GLY A 117 -21.07 6.47 1.32
N ALA A 118 -20.33 7.05 0.38
CA ALA A 118 -19.14 7.86 0.68
C ALA A 118 -18.84 8.85 -0.45
N LYS A 119 -18.01 9.86 -0.15
CA LYS A 119 -17.60 10.83 -1.19
C LYS A 119 -16.60 10.23 -2.18
N THR A 120 -15.68 9.41 -1.68
CA THR A 120 -14.65 8.79 -2.52
C THR A 120 -14.43 7.34 -2.13
N ARG A 121 -14.12 6.51 -3.14
CA ARG A 121 -13.69 5.12 -2.99
C ARG A 121 -12.37 4.91 -3.71
N VAL A 122 -11.48 4.11 -3.12
CA VAL A 122 -10.19 3.71 -3.69
C VAL A 122 -10.03 2.20 -3.49
N PRO A 123 -9.76 1.41 -4.54
CA PRO A 123 -9.49 -0.02 -4.36
C PRO A 123 -8.25 -0.21 -3.49
N ARG A 124 -8.32 -1.13 -2.53
CA ARG A 124 -7.20 -1.46 -1.65
C ARG A 124 -6.71 -2.86 -1.96
N ASN A 125 -5.47 -2.94 -2.44
CA ASN A 125 -4.78 -4.21 -2.57
C ASN A 125 -4.34 -4.66 -1.17
N LEU A 126 -4.81 -5.83 -0.74
CA LEU A 126 -4.28 -6.46 0.45
C LEU A 126 -2.95 -7.13 0.10
N ASN A 127 -1.89 -6.75 0.81
CA ASN A 127 -0.65 -7.51 0.81
C ASN A 127 -0.88 -8.73 1.70
N LEU A 128 -1.45 -9.79 1.15
CA LEU A 128 -1.73 -11.03 1.89
C LEU A 128 -0.47 -11.78 2.33
N GLY A 129 0.71 -11.25 2.03
CA GLY A 129 1.97 -11.99 2.14
C GLY A 129 1.97 -13.06 1.07
N ASP A 130 3.01 -13.07 0.25
CA ASP A 130 3.12 -14.12 -0.74
C ASP A 130 3.51 -15.39 0.01
N LYS A 131 2.58 -16.35 0.11
CA LYS A 131 2.83 -17.64 0.79
C LYS A 131 3.98 -18.43 0.16
N HIS A 132 4.36 -18.08 -1.08
CA HIS A 132 5.49 -18.65 -1.83
C HIS A 132 6.48 -17.58 -2.32
N GLY A 133 6.42 -16.37 -1.75
CA GLY A 133 7.33 -15.30 -2.15
C GLY A 133 8.74 -15.55 -1.65
N GLU A 134 9.71 -15.20 -2.48
CA GLU A 134 11.12 -15.15 -2.13
C GLU A 134 11.30 -14.42 -0.80
N GLY A 135 11.88 -15.12 0.17
CA GLY A 135 12.07 -14.58 1.50
C GLY A 135 12.86 -13.26 1.45
N LYS A 136 12.72 -12.41 2.46
CA LYS A 136 13.48 -11.16 2.59
C LYS A 136 15.00 -11.37 2.39
N LYS A 137 15.51 -12.54 2.80
CA LYS A 137 16.90 -12.98 2.64
C LYS A 137 17.28 -13.21 1.18
N GLU A 138 16.42 -13.86 0.40
CA GLU A 138 16.64 -14.18 -1.01
C GLU A 138 16.61 -12.91 -1.88
N ARG A 139 15.68 -12.00 -1.59
CA ARG A 139 15.62 -10.69 -2.26
C ARG A 139 16.86 -9.83 -1.98
N LEU A 140 17.41 -9.91 -0.76
CA LEU A 140 18.66 -9.23 -0.39
C LEU A 140 19.88 -9.86 -1.07
N ALA A 141 19.93 -11.19 -1.15
CA ALA A 141 21.02 -11.91 -1.82
C ALA A 141 21.08 -11.58 -3.31
N ARG A 142 19.94 -11.55 -4.02
CA ARG A 142 19.90 -11.14 -5.42
C ARG A 142 20.39 -9.72 -5.63
N ARG A 143 19.98 -8.80 -4.75
CA ARG A 143 20.40 -7.39 -4.82
C ARG A 143 21.90 -7.22 -4.54
N ALA A 144 22.47 -8.06 -3.68
CA ALA A 144 23.91 -8.11 -3.45
C ALA A 144 24.63 -8.65 -4.69
N ALA A 145 24.16 -9.74 -5.28
CA ALA A 145 24.74 -10.32 -6.50
C ALA A 145 24.72 -9.35 -7.68
N THR A 146 23.60 -8.64 -7.92
CA THR A 146 23.53 -7.61 -8.97
C THR A 146 24.45 -6.42 -8.71
N LYS A 147 24.75 -6.13 -7.45
CA LYS A 147 25.65 -5.04 -7.08
C LYS A 147 27.11 -5.45 -7.27
N ASP A 148 27.44 -6.69 -6.97
CA ASP A 148 28.77 -7.23 -7.23
C ASP A 148 29.05 -7.33 -8.72
N SER A 149 28.09 -7.81 -9.52
CA SER A 149 28.24 -7.86 -10.99
C SER A 149 28.41 -6.47 -11.63
N MET A 150 27.77 -5.43 -11.07
CA MET A 150 28.00 -4.05 -11.52
C MET A 150 29.38 -3.52 -11.11
N ARG A 151 29.91 -3.97 -9.97
CA ARG A 151 31.24 -3.56 -9.50
C ARG A 151 32.34 -4.25 -10.30
N GLU A 152 32.16 -5.53 -10.63
CA GLU A 152 33.07 -6.27 -11.51
C GLU A 152 33.10 -5.68 -12.93
N ALA A 153 31.94 -5.28 -13.48
CA ALA A 153 31.89 -4.59 -14.77
C ALA A 153 32.52 -3.19 -14.76
N GLU A 154 32.53 -2.50 -13.61
CA GLU A 154 33.26 -1.23 -13.44
C GLU A 154 34.79 -1.45 -13.31
N GLU A 155 35.23 -2.62 -12.84
CA GLU A 155 36.65 -2.97 -12.65
C GLU A 155 37.29 -3.52 -13.94
N GLU A 156 36.52 -4.20 -14.80
CA GLU A 156 36.98 -4.63 -16.14
C GLU A 156 37.00 -3.50 -17.18
N GLY A 157 36.33 -2.37 -16.94
CA GLY A 157 36.30 -1.21 -17.83
C GLY A 157 37.50 -0.25 -17.69
N ASP A 158 38.45 -0.54 -16.79
CA ASP A 158 39.60 0.33 -16.47
C ASP A 158 40.93 -0.19 -17.09
N PHE A 159 40.89 -1.23 -17.94
CA PHE A 159 42.11 -1.86 -18.52
C PHE A 159 42.43 -1.44 -19.97
N GLU A 160 41.61 -0.61 -20.61
CA GLU A 160 41.85 -0.16 -22.00
C GLU A 160 41.98 1.37 -22.09
N ASN A 161 42.87 2.01 -21.31
CA ASN A 161 43.36 3.34 -21.67
C ASN A 161 44.71 3.68 -21.00
N GLU A 162 45.74 2.87 -21.23
CA GLU A 162 47.13 3.27 -20.97
C GLU A 162 47.96 3.08 -22.25
N GLY A 163 48.17 4.16 -22.99
CA GLY A 163 49.18 4.19 -24.05
C GLY A 163 48.85 5.11 -25.20
N GLU A 164 49.05 6.41 -25.01
CA GLU A 164 49.58 7.35 -26.01
C GLU A 164 49.88 8.68 -25.30
N GLU A 165 51.14 8.84 -24.88
CA GLU A 165 51.73 10.13 -24.55
C GLU A 165 52.14 10.79 -25.87
N GLU A 166 51.39 11.81 -26.32
CA GLU A 166 51.88 12.79 -27.29
C GLU A 166 51.81 14.18 -26.67
N GLU A 167 52.97 14.83 -26.56
CA GLU A 167 53.14 16.25 -26.25
C GLU A 167 52.59 17.07 -27.41
N ASP A 168 51.65 17.99 -27.16
CA ASP A 168 51.38 19.11 -28.05
C ASP A 168 50.71 20.28 -27.30
N GLU A 169 51.02 21.48 -27.79
CA GLU A 169 51.01 22.77 -27.10
C GLU A 169 49.63 23.44 -26.96
N ASP A 170 49.49 24.23 -25.88
CA ASP A 170 48.70 25.45 -25.69
C ASP A 170 47.59 25.79 -26.72
N TYR A 171 46.32 25.55 -26.35
CA TYR A 171 45.21 26.47 -26.63
C TYR A 171 44.21 26.47 -25.46
N GLY A 172 44.16 27.59 -24.74
CA GLY A 172 43.45 27.74 -23.48
C GLY A 172 41.94 27.50 -23.50
N VAL A 173 41.45 26.79 -22.47
CA VAL A 173 40.11 26.95 -21.92
C VAL A 173 40.24 27.05 -20.40
N HIS A 174 39.91 28.21 -19.86
CA HIS A 174 40.16 28.62 -18.47
C HIS A 174 39.32 27.78 -17.48
N ASP A 175 40.00 26.94 -16.69
CA ASP A 175 39.45 26.07 -15.63
C ASP A 175 39.14 26.85 -14.34
N SER A 176 38.23 27.83 -14.38
CA SER A 176 37.98 28.70 -13.21
C SER A 176 36.54 28.77 -12.69
N ASP A 177 35.57 28.09 -13.33
CA ASP A 177 34.15 28.21 -12.94
C ASP A 177 33.43 26.90 -12.63
N VAL A 178 34.13 25.76 -12.58
CA VAL A 178 33.54 24.53 -12.00
C VAL A 178 33.66 24.65 -10.48
N PRO A 179 32.55 24.71 -9.71
CA PRO A 179 32.66 24.71 -8.27
C PRO A 179 33.30 23.39 -7.82
N ASP A 180 34.49 23.49 -7.21
CA ASP A 180 35.26 22.36 -6.68
C ASP A 180 34.37 21.52 -5.76
N VAL A 181 33.92 20.37 -6.25
CA VAL A 181 33.04 19.49 -5.49
C VAL A 181 33.97 18.71 -4.56
N PRO A 182 33.90 18.89 -3.24
CA PRO A 182 34.88 18.29 -2.35
C PRO A 182 34.89 16.77 -2.53
N VAL A 183 36.06 16.25 -2.95
CA VAL A 183 36.27 14.82 -3.17
C VAL A 183 35.90 14.09 -1.87
N LYS A 184 34.97 13.13 -1.98
CA LYS A 184 34.39 12.43 -0.83
C LYS A 184 35.48 11.69 -0.06
N LYS A 185 35.75 12.11 1.18
CA LYS A 185 36.60 11.32 2.09
C LYS A 185 35.87 10.01 2.45
N ARG A 186 36.50 8.86 2.18
CA ARG A 186 35.97 7.54 2.53
C ARG A 186 35.61 7.52 4.03
N GLY A 187 34.37 7.16 4.37
CA GLY A 187 33.89 7.00 5.75
C GLY A 187 33.07 8.14 6.36
N GLN A 188 32.96 9.32 5.71
CA GLN A 188 32.10 10.39 6.25
C GLN A 188 30.62 10.21 5.91
N HIS A 189 29.76 10.13 6.94
CA HIS A 189 28.31 10.09 6.76
C HIS A 189 27.74 11.51 6.57
N ILE A 190 27.44 11.85 5.32
CA ILE A 190 26.80 13.13 4.96
C ILE A 190 25.27 12.98 5.07
N PRO A 191 24.60 13.83 5.88
CA PRO A 191 23.14 13.85 5.96
C PRO A 191 22.49 14.09 4.59
N SER A 192 21.35 13.44 4.35
CA SER A 192 20.64 13.48 3.06
C SER A 192 20.37 14.90 2.56
N TRP A 193 19.99 15.82 3.46
CA TRP A 193 19.69 17.21 3.10
C TRP A 193 20.87 17.93 2.46
N LYS A 194 22.10 17.66 2.90
CA LYS A 194 23.31 18.27 2.35
C LYS A 194 23.60 17.74 0.94
N LYS A 195 23.44 16.43 0.72
CA LYS A 195 23.54 15.81 -0.62
C LYS A 195 22.55 16.41 -1.62
N HIS A 196 21.31 16.63 -1.18
CA HIS A 196 20.28 17.25 -2.02
C HIS A 196 20.61 18.71 -2.36
N ASN A 197 21.17 19.46 -1.40
CA ASN A 197 21.57 20.84 -1.62
C ASN A 197 22.74 20.96 -2.61
N ASP A 198 23.76 20.11 -2.47
CA ASP A 198 24.93 20.10 -3.35
C ASP A 198 24.54 19.73 -4.79
N LYS A 199 23.66 18.72 -4.97
CA LYS A 199 23.09 18.38 -6.28
C LYS A 199 22.27 19.52 -6.90
N LYS A 200 21.53 20.26 -6.06
CA LYS A 200 20.74 21.41 -6.52
C LYS A 200 21.65 22.53 -7.01
N LYS A 201 22.73 22.83 -6.28
CA LYS A 201 23.74 23.82 -6.69
C LYS A 201 24.41 23.45 -8.00
N LEU A 202 24.80 22.19 -8.17
CA LEU A 202 25.35 21.68 -9.43
C LEU A 202 24.40 21.86 -10.61
N ARG A 203 23.12 21.50 -10.45
CA ARG A 203 22.09 21.74 -11.48
C ARG A 203 21.91 23.22 -11.79
N GLN A 204 21.92 24.08 -10.78
CA GLN A 204 21.78 25.52 -10.98
C GLN A 204 22.98 26.12 -11.72
N ALA A 205 24.19 25.68 -11.41
CA ALA A 205 25.39 26.09 -12.12
C ALA A 205 25.35 25.67 -13.59
N TYR A 206 24.94 24.43 -13.87
CA TYR A 206 24.78 23.93 -15.24
C TYR A 206 23.70 24.68 -16.02
N ASN A 207 22.52 24.87 -15.41
CA ASN A 207 21.42 25.61 -16.04
C ASN A 207 21.72 27.09 -16.25
N LYS A 208 22.61 27.69 -15.45
CA LYS A 208 23.05 29.08 -15.65
C LYS A 208 23.96 29.18 -16.87
N ARG A 209 24.88 28.22 -17.03
CA ARG A 209 25.76 28.13 -18.21
C ARG A 209 24.97 27.95 -19.51
N SER A 210 23.97 27.08 -19.52
CA SER A 210 23.12 26.85 -20.71
C SER A 210 22.23 28.03 -21.11
N VAL A 211 22.21 29.11 -20.33
CA VAL A 211 21.45 30.34 -20.62
C VAL A 211 22.37 31.48 -21.06
N ASP A 212 23.66 31.39 -20.74
CA ASP A 212 24.70 32.35 -21.11
C ASP A 212 25.42 31.97 -22.43
N GLU A 213 25.07 30.82 -23.03
CA GLU A 213 25.52 30.29 -24.34
C GLU A 213 24.41 30.46 -25.39
#